data_AF-A0A936Q1U4-F1
#
_entry.id   AF-A0A936Q1U4-F1
#
_cell.length_a   1.000
_cell.length_b   1.000
_cell.length_c   1.000
_cell.angle_alpha   90.00
_cell.angle_beta   90.00
_cell.angle_gamma   90.00
#
_symmetry.space_group_name_H-M   'P 1'
#
loop_
_entity.id
_entity.type
_entity.pdbx_description
1 polymer ?
#
loop_
_entity_poly.entity_id
_entity_poly.type
_entity_poly.pdbx_seq_one_letter_code
_entity_poly.pdbx_strand_id
1 'polypeptide(L)'
;MRSAPAGLDATERRVLNPRPFRVFRKSYSVTEAKAGAVVLVGLLALAAWVVWRGAHPDPALFADPAATAVSPVAIAEIEGRRAPDGPSVAGASNAEASGAAPTGGAATAVDRGALPASLAATGWTERTPSRFDAENLYVKINGRADFFLSRGFRSLTFVTLEGPSGTAVDVELYDLGSAENALGALAAEKPPETKASSGGGTSWYVARNALFLARGASYARAIGSDESPAVLAQLEALRKAFEGGIAAGEKPWTVALFADALGLPPDRLQYAAENAFSFGFAKNVTSATLDDGETELFVLPAGDAAKARALSAKFEEGFLSYGEKVAAAGASWVKDRYLSTFSRTVAAGTMVVGVRGAQDMAKGAEALTRLEKAVLALPADVAKKAAAGPPAAAKPKGGGYE
;
A
#
# COMPACT_ATOMS: atom_id res chain seq x y z
N MET A 1 -15.59 52.56 -17.56
CA MET A 1 -16.95 52.00 -17.72
C MET A 1 -16.85 50.52 -18.05
N ARG A 2 -16.93 49.66 -17.02
CA ARG A 2 -17.46 48.29 -17.12
C ARG A 2 -18.23 48.07 -15.83
N SER A 3 -19.54 47.99 -16.01
CA SER A 3 -20.57 47.86 -14.99
C SER A 3 -20.39 46.57 -14.21
N ALA A 4 -20.58 46.61 -12.89
CA ALA A 4 -20.69 45.42 -12.06
C ALA A 4 -21.86 44.53 -12.55
N PRO A 5 -21.74 43.19 -12.51
CA PRO A 5 -22.85 42.31 -12.86
C PRO A 5 -24.02 42.49 -11.88
N ALA A 6 -25.22 42.43 -12.42
CA ALA A 6 -26.49 42.60 -11.73
C ALA A 6 -26.66 41.58 -10.59
N GLY A 7 -27.32 42.03 -9.50
CA GLY A 7 -27.58 41.21 -8.32
C GLY A 7 -28.43 39.97 -8.62
N LEU A 8 -28.09 38.87 -7.95
CA LEU A 8 -28.77 37.57 -7.99
C LEU A 8 -30.27 37.68 -7.67
N ASP A 9 -31.08 36.83 -8.30
CA ASP A 9 -32.53 36.84 -8.18
C ASP A 9 -33.04 36.28 -6.82
N ALA A 10 -34.32 36.50 -6.52
CA ALA A 10 -34.94 36.09 -5.25
C ALA A 10 -35.03 34.56 -5.04
N THR A 11 -34.91 33.79 -6.12
CA THR A 11 -34.90 32.32 -6.17
C THR A 11 -33.51 31.78 -5.81
N GLU A 12 -32.44 32.42 -6.30
CA GLU A 12 -31.05 32.07 -5.97
C GLU A 12 -30.70 32.31 -4.50
N ARG A 13 -31.33 33.31 -3.85
CA ARG A 13 -31.19 33.55 -2.40
C ARG A 13 -31.77 32.46 -1.51
N ARG A 14 -32.60 31.55 -2.02
CA ARG A 14 -33.23 30.49 -1.19
C ARG A 14 -32.37 29.24 -1.03
N VAL A 15 -31.34 29.03 -1.86
CA VAL A 15 -30.47 27.84 -1.80
C VAL A 15 -29.35 28.01 -0.74
N LEU A 16 -29.00 29.24 -0.40
CA LEU A 16 -28.01 29.54 0.63
C LEU A 16 -28.72 29.94 1.94
N ASN A 17 -28.78 28.99 2.87
CA ASN A 17 -29.22 29.10 4.26
C ASN A 17 -29.62 30.53 4.71
N PRO A 18 -30.93 30.88 4.78
CA PRO A 18 -31.39 32.24 5.08
C PRO A 18 -31.19 32.67 6.54
N ARG A 19 -30.50 31.87 7.36
CA ARG A 19 -30.13 32.20 8.74
C ARG A 19 -28.64 31.97 8.98
N PRO A 20 -27.78 32.95 8.66
CA PRO A 20 -26.39 32.89 9.09
C PRO A 20 -26.37 32.92 10.62
N PHE A 21 -25.86 31.84 11.22
CA PHE A 21 -25.40 31.75 12.62
C PHE A 21 -26.23 32.51 13.67
N ARG A 22 -27.55 32.31 13.70
CA ARG A 22 -28.32 32.67 14.90
C ARG A 22 -28.19 31.56 15.91
N VAL A 23 -27.37 31.78 16.94
CA VAL A 23 -27.32 30.95 18.13
C VAL A 23 -28.71 31.01 18.78
N PHE A 24 -29.49 29.93 18.68
CA PHE A 24 -30.86 29.87 19.20
C PHE A 24 -30.94 29.78 20.73
N ARG A 25 -29.81 29.76 21.44
CA ARG A 25 -29.76 29.76 22.91
C ARG A 25 -29.37 31.15 23.43
N LYS A 26 -30.29 31.80 24.15
CA LYS A 26 -30.07 33.11 24.79
C LYS A 26 -29.40 33.02 26.17
N SER A 27 -29.24 31.82 26.73
CA SER A 27 -28.52 31.60 27.98
C SER A 27 -27.81 30.25 27.94
N TYR A 28 -26.57 30.23 28.42
CA TYR A 28 -25.83 29.01 28.70
C TYR A 28 -26.13 28.57 30.13
N SER A 29 -26.35 27.27 30.33
CA SER A 29 -26.45 26.73 31.69
C SER A 29 -25.10 26.90 32.39
N VAL A 30 -25.12 27.32 33.66
CA VAL A 30 -23.90 27.47 34.48
C VAL A 30 -23.12 26.14 34.55
N THR A 31 -23.81 25.01 34.43
CA THR A 31 -23.20 23.67 34.38
C THR A 31 -22.40 23.44 33.09
N GLU A 32 -22.90 23.91 31.96
CA GLU A 32 -22.24 23.79 30.65
C GLU A 32 -21.01 24.71 30.57
N ALA A 33 -21.11 25.91 31.15
CA ALA A 33 -19.98 26.83 31.29
C ALA A 33 -18.87 26.26 32.20
N LYS A 34 -19.25 25.62 33.32
CA LYS A 34 -18.29 24.94 34.21
C LYS A 34 -17.61 23.76 33.52
N ALA A 35 -18.36 22.94 32.78
CA ALA A 35 -17.79 21.83 32.02
C ALA A 35 -16.81 22.33 30.95
N GLY A 36 -17.17 23.39 30.22
CA GLY A 36 -16.29 24.03 29.24
C GLY A 36 -15.00 24.58 29.87
N ALA A 37 -15.09 25.20 31.05
CA ALA A 37 -13.93 25.70 31.77
C ALA A 37 -12.97 24.58 32.21
N VAL A 38 -13.48 23.44 32.66
CA VAL A 38 -12.65 22.27 33.04
C VAL A 38 -11.90 21.73 31.83
N VAL A 39 -12.57 21.59 30.68
CA VAL A 39 -11.92 21.15 29.43
C VAL A 39 -10.81 22.14 29.02
N LEU A 40 -11.09 23.43 29.10
CA LEU A 40 -10.13 24.47 28.71
C LEU A 40 -8.88 24.47 29.62
N VAL A 41 -9.06 24.28 30.93
CA VAL A 41 -7.95 24.12 31.88
C VAL A 41 -7.14 22.86 31.58
N GLY A 42 -7.80 21.74 31.26
CA GLY A 42 -7.13 20.50 30.87
C GLY A 42 -6.26 20.67 29.62
N LEU A 43 -6.77 21.36 28.59
CA LEU A 43 -6.02 21.65 27.37
C LEU A 43 -4.83 22.58 27.63
N LEU A 44 -4.99 23.60 28.48
CA LEU A 44 -3.90 24.49 28.86
C LEU A 44 -2.81 23.74 29.65
N ALA A 45 -3.18 22.82 30.55
CA ALA A 45 -2.23 21.98 31.26
C ALA A 45 -1.45 21.06 30.30
N LEU A 46 -2.12 20.50 29.30
CA LEU A 46 -1.49 19.65 28.28
C LEU A 46 -0.52 20.45 27.41
N ALA A 47 -0.92 21.65 26.98
CA ALA A 47 -0.05 22.56 26.23
C ALA A 47 1.18 22.96 27.06
N ALA A 48 1.00 23.31 28.33
CA ALA A 48 2.10 23.62 29.23
C ALA A 48 3.04 22.43 29.44
N TRP A 49 2.50 21.21 29.57
CA TRP A 49 3.29 19.99 29.70
C TRP A 49 4.11 19.69 28.44
N VAL A 50 3.54 19.87 27.25
CA VAL A 50 4.25 19.71 25.97
C VAL A 50 5.39 20.72 25.85
N VAL A 51 5.14 21.99 26.18
CA VAL A 51 6.18 23.04 26.19
C VAL A 51 7.28 22.70 27.20
N TRP A 52 6.92 22.23 28.40
CA TRP A 52 7.88 21.83 29.42
C TRP A 52 8.74 20.63 28.98
N ARG A 53 8.13 19.61 28.35
CA ARG A 53 8.86 18.46 27.78
C ARG A 53 9.76 18.87 26.62
N GLY A 54 9.34 19.84 25.81
CA GLY A 54 10.19 20.41 24.75
C GLY A 54 11.41 21.16 25.30
N ALA A 55 11.26 21.86 26.44
CA ALA A 55 12.36 22.57 27.10
C ALA A 55 13.26 21.67 27.96
N HIS A 56 12.76 20.50 28.39
CA HIS A 56 13.52 19.50 29.16
C HIS A 56 13.55 18.17 28.40
N PRO A 57 14.22 18.13 27.23
CA PRO A 57 14.37 16.91 26.46
C PRO A 57 15.15 15.88 27.30
N ASP A 58 14.66 14.65 27.33
CA ASP A 58 15.33 13.55 28.02
C ASP A 58 16.63 13.20 27.28
N PRO A 59 17.81 13.44 27.87
CA PRO A 59 19.08 13.20 27.20
C PRO A 59 19.32 11.72 26.89
N ALA A 60 18.62 10.79 27.56
CA ALA A 60 18.72 9.36 27.27
C ALA A 60 18.15 8.99 25.90
N LEU A 61 17.24 9.80 25.34
CA LEU A 61 16.67 9.60 24.00
C LEU A 61 17.62 10.02 22.87
N PHE A 62 18.68 10.77 23.20
CA PHE A 62 19.66 11.31 22.24
C PHE A 62 21.08 10.77 22.47
N ALA A 63 21.24 9.85 23.42
CA ALA A 63 22.54 9.28 23.80
C ALA A 63 23.00 8.12 22.88
N ASP A 64 22.29 7.84 21.79
CA ASP A 64 22.73 6.87 20.80
C ASP A 64 23.68 7.54 19.79
N PRO A 65 24.99 7.21 19.79
CA PRO A 65 25.94 7.78 18.85
C PRO A 65 25.63 7.46 17.38
N ALA A 66 24.73 6.52 17.09
CA ALA A 66 24.22 6.26 15.74
C ALA A 66 23.28 7.36 15.21
N ALA A 67 22.60 8.13 16.08
CA ALA A 67 21.65 9.16 15.68
C ALA A 67 22.33 10.49 15.27
N THR A 68 23.53 10.75 15.78
CA THR A 68 24.28 12.00 15.52
C THR A 68 25.14 11.98 14.24
N ALA A 69 25.19 10.88 13.50
CA ALA A 69 26.00 10.74 12.28
C ALA A 69 25.23 10.96 10.97
N VAL A 70 23.98 11.42 11.02
CA VAL A 70 23.18 11.66 9.81
C VAL A 70 23.25 13.14 9.45
N SER A 71 24.06 13.46 8.44
CA SER A 71 23.98 14.74 7.72
C SER A 71 22.54 14.98 7.26
N PRO A 72 21.99 16.20 7.36
CA PRO A 72 20.63 16.49 6.93
C PRO A 72 20.55 16.38 5.40
N VAL A 73 20.13 15.23 4.88
CA VAL A 73 19.64 15.11 3.50
C VAL A 73 18.22 15.67 3.51
N ALA A 74 18.04 16.74 2.76
CA ALA A 74 16.77 17.43 2.60
C ALA A 74 15.67 16.44 2.16
N ILE A 75 14.66 16.28 3.02
CA ILE A 75 13.43 15.57 2.70
C ILE A 75 12.64 16.48 1.76
N ALA A 76 12.59 16.13 0.47
CA ALA A 76 11.61 16.69 -0.44
C ALA A 76 10.26 16.03 -0.15
N GLU A 77 9.41 16.76 0.56
CA GLU A 77 8.01 16.49 0.79
C GLU A 77 7.28 16.53 -0.58
N ILE A 78 6.83 15.37 -1.09
CA ILE A 78 6.00 15.32 -2.30
C ILE A 78 4.54 15.23 -1.85
N GLU A 79 3.93 16.39 -1.67
CA GLU A 79 2.47 16.54 -1.65
C GLU A 79 2.08 17.42 -2.83
N GLY A 80 1.13 16.96 -3.66
CA GLY A 80 0.79 17.62 -4.90
C GLY A 80 0.26 19.05 -4.70
N ARG A 81 0.81 20.02 -5.44
CA ARG A 81 0.07 21.21 -5.90
C ARG A 81 0.83 22.03 -6.97
N ARG A 82 0.08 22.33 -8.04
CA ARG A 82 0.03 23.51 -8.93
C ARG A 82 1.10 24.63 -8.77
N ALA A 83 1.69 25.01 -9.91
CA ALA A 83 2.71 26.05 -10.19
C ALA A 83 2.28 27.52 -9.93
N PRO A 84 3.10 28.53 -10.30
CA PRO A 84 4.47 28.89 -9.87
C PRO A 84 4.52 30.32 -9.28
N ASP A 85 5.60 30.72 -8.57
CA ASP A 85 6.19 32.09 -8.58
C ASP A 85 7.36 32.22 -7.56
N GLY A 86 8.61 32.14 -8.09
CA GLY A 86 9.92 32.70 -7.65
C GLY A 86 10.43 32.64 -6.19
N PRO A 87 11.70 33.03 -5.92
CA PRO A 87 12.94 32.80 -6.68
C PRO A 87 14.00 32.00 -5.86
N SER A 88 15.03 31.55 -6.59
CA SER A 88 16.25 30.87 -6.16
C SER A 88 17.02 31.56 -5.02
N VAL A 89 17.67 30.77 -4.16
CA VAL A 89 18.90 31.19 -3.48
C VAL A 89 19.95 30.09 -3.60
N ALA A 90 21.13 30.50 -4.05
CA ALA A 90 22.34 29.71 -4.24
C ALA A 90 23.22 29.67 -2.98
N GLY A 91 24.16 28.71 -2.95
CA GLY A 91 25.31 28.67 -2.05
C GLY A 91 25.22 27.54 -1.01
N ALA A 92 26.26 26.77 -0.68
CA ALA A 92 27.67 26.90 -0.99
C ALA A 92 28.37 25.53 -0.85
N SER A 93 29.44 25.39 -1.62
CA SER A 93 30.50 24.39 -1.53
C SER A 93 31.16 24.31 -0.16
N ASN A 94 31.64 23.12 0.22
CA ASN A 94 32.92 23.01 0.93
C ASN A 94 33.64 21.70 0.55
N ALA A 95 34.93 21.89 0.26
CA ALA A 95 35.89 20.86 -0.09
C ALA A 95 36.67 20.39 1.16
N GLU A 96 37.04 19.10 1.11
CA GLU A 96 38.24 18.44 1.66
C GLU A 96 38.61 18.54 3.15
N ALA A 97 38.72 17.36 3.77
CA ALA A 97 39.83 17.03 4.67
C ALA A 97 40.18 15.54 4.57
N SER A 98 41.45 15.29 4.23
CA SER A 98 42.12 13.98 4.14
C SER A 98 42.51 13.47 5.54
N GLY A 99 42.47 12.15 5.77
CA GLY A 99 42.99 11.55 6.99
C GLY A 99 42.85 10.02 7.08
N ALA A 100 43.96 9.33 6.81
CA ALA A 100 44.36 8.00 7.28
C ALA A 100 43.51 6.75 6.93
N ALA A 101 44.10 5.90 6.09
CA ALA A 101 43.67 4.52 5.85
C ALA A 101 44.03 3.60 7.03
N PRO A 102 43.14 2.68 7.45
CA PRO A 102 43.53 1.44 8.08
C PRO A 102 43.68 0.34 7.02
N THR A 103 44.79 -0.38 7.13
CA THR A 103 45.15 -1.57 6.39
C THR A 103 44.25 -2.76 6.73
N GLY A 104 43.85 -3.51 5.70
CA GLY A 104 43.73 -4.97 5.77
C GLY A 104 42.68 -5.55 6.71
N GLY A 105 41.44 -5.07 6.66
CA GLY A 105 40.28 -5.90 7.03
C GLY A 105 39.78 -6.59 5.77
N ALA A 106 39.73 -7.92 5.73
CA ALA A 106 38.98 -8.64 4.70
C ALA A 106 37.59 -8.02 4.65
N ALA A 107 37.24 -7.41 3.51
CA ALA A 107 35.97 -6.73 3.33
C ALA A 107 34.86 -7.72 3.66
N THR A 108 34.23 -7.57 4.82
CA THR A 108 33.00 -8.27 5.15
C THR A 108 32.04 -7.92 4.03
N ALA A 109 31.72 -8.92 3.20
CA ALA A 109 30.83 -8.75 2.07
C ALA A 109 29.53 -8.13 2.61
N VAL A 110 29.22 -6.92 2.14
CA VAL A 110 27.97 -6.25 2.49
C VAL A 110 26.84 -7.15 2.04
N ASP A 111 25.96 -7.55 2.97
CA ASP A 111 24.82 -8.38 2.66
C ASP A 111 23.82 -7.60 1.80
N ARG A 112 23.73 -7.95 0.52
CA ARG A 112 22.87 -7.28 -0.46
C ARG A 112 21.52 -7.98 -0.63
N GLY A 113 21.26 -9.05 0.13
CA GLY A 113 20.05 -9.85 0.01
C GLY A 113 19.83 -10.36 -1.42
N ALA A 114 18.63 -10.14 -1.96
CA ALA A 114 18.24 -10.58 -3.30
C ALA A 114 18.63 -9.60 -4.43
N LEU A 115 19.41 -8.54 -4.15
CA LEU A 115 19.84 -7.62 -5.21
C LEU A 115 20.76 -8.34 -6.23
N PRO A 116 20.48 -8.24 -7.54
CA PRO A 116 21.36 -8.72 -8.62
C PRO A 116 22.78 -8.19 -8.50
N ALA A 117 23.77 -8.99 -8.91
CA ALA A 117 25.22 -8.72 -8.77
C ALA A 117 25.65 -7.29 -9.17
N SER A 118 25.06 -6.75 -10.23
CA SER A 118 25.28 -5.37 -10.67
C SER A 118 23.94 -4.71 -11.03
N LEU A 119 23.71 -3.51 -10.49
CA LEU A 119 22.54 -2.70 -10.80
C LEU A 119 22.88 -1.51 -11.71
N ALA A 120 24.11 -1.00 -11.62
CA ALA A 120 24.56 0.15 -12.36
C ALA A 120 24.80 -0.19 -13.84
N ALA A 121 24.14 0.53 -14.75
CA ALA A 121 24.51 0.48 -16.16
C ALA A 121 25.80 1.28 -16.42
N THR A 122 26.32 1.22 -17.65
CA THR A 122 27.49 2.02 -18.04
C THR A 122 27.29 3.50 -17.74
N GLY A 123 28.24 4.10 -17.03
CA GLY A 123 28.19 5.51 -16.62
C GLY A 123 27.44 5.76 -15.30
N TRP A 124 26.99 4.71 -14.63
CA TRP A 124 26.40 4.76 -13.29
C TRP A 124 27.33 4.10 -12.27
N THR A 125 27.22 4.53 -11.02
CA THR A 125 27.94 3.96 -9.87
C THR A 125 26.94 3.53 -8.80
N GLU A 126 27.11 2.31 -8.29
CA GLU A 126 26.30 1.78 -7.19
C GLU A 126 26.94 2.16 -5.85
N ARG A 127 26.19 2.83 -4.98
CA ARG A 127 26.60 3.09 -3.58
C ARG A 127 26.51 1.83 -2.74
N THR A 128 27.10 1.84 -1.56
CA THR A 128 27.00 0.71 -0.63
C THR A 128 25.54 0.46 -0.23
N PRO A 129 25.00 -0.76 -0.42
CA PRO A 129 23.65 -1.08 0.01
C PRO A 129 23.48 -1.00 1.53
N SER A 130 22.32 -0.53 1.96
CA SER A 130 21.87 -0.53 3.35
C SER A 130 20.72 -1.51 3.52
N ARG A 131 20.62 -2.19 4.67
CA ARG A 131 19.55 -3.16 4.95
C ARG A 131 18.73 -2.73 6.16
N PHE A 132 17.43 -2.95 6.06
CA PHE A 132 16.46 -2.68 7.09
C PHE A 132 15.59 -3.92 7.34
N ASP A 133 15.16 -4.10 8.58
CA ASP A 133 14.26 -5.16 9.04
C ASP A 133 13.04 -4.54 9.73
N ALA A 134 12.16 -5.37 10.28
CA ALA A 134 10.90 -4.88 10.86
C ALA A 134 11.12 -3.94 12.06
N GLU A 135 12.28 -4.00 12.71
CA GLU A 135 12.60 -3.23 13.91
C GLU A 135 13.16 -1.85 13.56
N ASN A 136 13.75 -1.65 12.38
CA ASN A 136 14.34 -0.36 11.98
C ASN A 136 13.80 0.21 10.66
N LEU A 137 12.83 -0.45 10.02
CA LEU A 137 12.23 0.01 8.76
C LEU A 137 11.66 1.44 8.85
N TYR A 138 11.15 1.82 10.01
CA TYR A 138 10.62 3.17 10.26
C TYR A 138 11.67 4.27 10.05
N VAL A 139 12.96 3.97 10.22
CA VAL A 139 14.07 4.90 9.97
C VAL A 139 14.12 5.27 8.49
N LYS A 140 13.79 4.33 7.60
CA LYS A 140 13.82 4.56 6.15
C LYS A 140 12.48 5.05 5.59
N ILE A 141 11.36 4.50 6.07
CA ILE A 141 10.03 4.78 5.52
C ILE A 141 9.02 5.20 6.60
N ASN A 142 9.16 6.44 7.07
CA ASN A 142 8.29 6.99 8.09
C ASN A 142 6.81 7.02 7.64
N GLY A 143 5.91 6.44 8.45
CA GLY A 143 4.47 6.38 8.20
C GLY A 143 3.99 5.35 7.16
N ARG A 144 4.91 4.68 6.45
CA ARG A 144 4.56 3.66 5.42
C ARG A 144 4.97 2.24 5.79
N ALA A 145 5.65 2.03 6.91
CA ALA A 145 6.11 0.71 7.36
C ALA A 145 4.95 -0.29 7.48
N ASP A 146 3.82 0.11 8.06
CA ASP A 146 2.64 -0.76 8.26
C ASP A 146 2.09 -1.36 6.96
N PHE A 147 2.21 -0.62 5.84
CA PHE A 147 1.81 -1.10 4.52
C PHE A 147 2.59 -2.36 4.12
N PHE A 148 3.91 -2.39 4.37
CA PHE A 148 4.76 -3.52 4.03
C PHE A 148 4.70 -4.60 5.12
N LEU A 149 4.68 -4.23 6.40
CA LEU A 149 4.56 -5.16 7.53
C LEU A 149 3.31 -6.03 7.42
N SER A 150 2.17 -5.45 7.03
CA SER A 150 0.93 -6.19 6.79
C SER A 150 0.97 -7.13 5.57
N ARG A 151 2.02 -7.05 4.75
CA ARG A 151 2.23 -7.84 3.53
C ARG A 151 3.45 -8.75 3.63
N GLY A 152 3.72 -9.31 4.81
CA GLY A 152 4.74 -10.35 4.94
C GLY A 152 6.18 -9.85 4.90
N PHE A 153 6.41 -8.55 5.15
CA PHE A 153 7.75 -7.96 5.15
C PHE A 153 8.76 -8.77 5.97
N ARG A 154 9.94 -8.97 5.37
CA ARG A 154 11.10 -9.62 5.99
C ARG A 154 12.30 -8.69 6.06
N SER A 155 12.59 -8.01 4.97
CA SER A 155 13.66 -7.00 4.93
C SER A 155 13.50 -6.05 3.75
N LEU A 156 14.14 -4.89 3.84
CA LEU A 156 14.34 -3.94 2.75
C LEU A 156 15.84 -3.80 2.51
N THR A 157 16.29 -3.95 1.27
CA THR A 157 17.61 -3.51 0.84
C THR A 157 17.49 -2.22 0.05
N PHE A 158 18.20 -1.18 0.46
CA PHE A 158 18.22 0.13 -0.18
C PHE A 158 19.57 0.42 -0.80
N VAL A 159 19.59 0.98 -2.00
CA VAL A 159 20.82 1.43 -2.67
C VAL A 159 20.55 2.63 -3.57
N THR A 160 21.46 3.61 -3.55
CA THR A 160 21.43 4.74 -4.48
C THR A 160 22.40 4.47 -5.62
N LEU A 161 21.95 4.70 -6.85
CA LEU A 161 22.76 4.69 -8.05
C LEU A 161 23.02 6.13 -8.46
N GLU A 162 24.28 6.52 -8.57
CA GLU A 162 24.71 7.85 -9.00
C GLU A 162 25.04 7.81 -10.50
N GLY A 163 24.42 8.70 -11.27
CA GLY A 163 24.50 8.73 -12.72
C GLY A 163 25.16 9.99 -13.27
N PRO A 164 25.20 10.12 -14.60
CA PRO A 164 25.77 11.28 -15.26
C PRO A 164 25.07 12.58 -14.85
N SER A 165 25.81 13.69 -14.89
CA SER A 165 25.28 15.03 -14.63
C SER A 165 24.58 15.20 -13.27
N GLY A 166 24.97 14.40 -12.27
CA GLY A 166 24.39 14.45 -10.93
C GLY A 166 23.01 13.81 -10.80
N THR A 167 22.57 13.04 -11.80
CA THR A 167 21.34 12.25 -11.70
C THR A 167 21.50 11.12 -10.68
N ALA A 168 20.39 10.67 -10.10
CA ALA A 168 20.39 9.56 -9.15
C ALA A 168 19.18 8.65 -9.35
N VAL A 169 19.30 7.39 -8.95
CA VAL A 169 18.17 6.46 -8.83
C VAL A 169 18.25 5.77 -7.47
N ASP A 170 17.23 5.97 -6.65
CA ASP A 170 17.07 5.31 -5.37
C ASP A 170 16.31 4.00 -5.56
N VAL A 171 16.91 2.88 -5.18
CA VAL A 171 16.37 1.53 -5.33
C VAL A 171 16.03 0.96 -3.97
N GLU A 172 14.77 0.60 -3.78
CA GLU A 172 14.24 -0.10 -2.62
C GLU A 172 13.79 -1.50 -3.06
N LEU A 173 14.45 -2.56 -2.55
CA LEU A 173 14.07 -3.95 -2.78
C LEU A 173 13.51 -4.56 -1.48
N TYR A 174 12.20 -4.74 -1.44
CA TYR A 174 11.48 -5.40 -0.35
C TYR A 174 11.45 -6.91 -0.58
N ASP A 175 11.80 -7.69 0.44
CA ASP A 175 11.43 -9.11 0.55
C ASP A 175 10.12 -9.20 1.36
N LEU A 176 9.05 -9.61 0.67
CA LEU A 176 7.71 -9.75 1.23
C LEU A 176 7.33 -11.22 1.47
N GLY A 177 8.30 -12.14 1.40
CA GLY A 177 8.17 -13.53 1.79
C GLY A 177 7.38 -14.45 0.86
N SER A 178 6.57 -13.90 -0.06
CA SER A 178 5.86 -14.67 -1.09
C SER A 178 5.53 -13.83 -2.33
N ALA A 179 5.24 -14.50 -3.45
CA ALA A 179 4.84 -13.86 -4.69
C ALA A 179 3.45 -13.20 -4.62
N GLU A 180 2.53 -13.74 -3.84
CA GLU A 180 1.22 -13.12 -3.56
C GLU A 180 1.38 -11.77 -2.86
N ASN A 181 2.26 -11.70 -1.85
CA ASN A 181 2.52 -10.45 -1.15
C ASN A 181 3.20 -9.40 -2.05
N ALA A 182 4.19 -9.83 -2.84
CA ALA A 182 4.89 -8.95 -3.79
C ALA A 182 3.95 -8.40 -4.87
N LEU A 183 3.14 -9.26 -5.48
CA LEU A 183 2.15 -8.85 -6.48
C LEU A 183 1.07 -7.95 -5.87
N GLY A 184 0.61 -8.27 -4.66
CA GLY A 184 -0.35 -7.45 -3.92
C GLY A 184 0.19 -6.07 -3.56
N ALA A 185 1.49 -5.94 -3.25
CA ALA A 185 2.12 -4.64 -3.04
C ALA A 185 2.17 -3.80 -4.32
N LEU A 186 2.60 -4.40 -5.44
CA LEU A 186 2.61 -3.76 -6.76
C LEU A 186 1.22 -3.25 -7.15
N ALA A 187 0.20 -4.11 -7.03
CA ALA A 187 -1.16 -3.78 -7.41
C ALA A 187 -1.77 -2.70 -6.51
N ALA A 188 -1.41 -2.65 -5.22
CA ALA A 188 -1.92 -1.64 -4.29
C ALA A 188 -1.29 -0.25 -4.47
N GLU A 189 -0.04 -0.17 -4.96
CA GLU A 189 0.60 1.12 -5.26
C GLU A 189 0.34 1.62 -6.68
N LYS A 190 -0.13 0.75 -7.57
CA LYS A 190 -0.40 1.09 -8.96
C LYS A 190 -1.55 2.10 -9.06
N PRO A 191 -1.34 3.27 -9.70
CA PRO A 191 -2.42 4.21 -9.96
C PRO A 191 -3.51 3.54 -10.83
N PRO A 192 -4.82 3.82 -10.59
CA PRO A 192 -5.91 3.17 -11.31
C PRO A 192 -5.83 3.29 -12.85
N GLU A 193 -5.32 4.42 -13.34
CA GLU A 193 -5.14 4.72 -14.76
C GLU A 193 -3.91 4.03 -15.39
N THR A 194 -3.00 3.51 -14.56
CA THR A 194 -1.77 2.87 -15.03
C THR A 194 -2.00 1.38 -15.26
N LYS A 195 -1.62 0.90 -16.45
CA LYS A 195 -1.58 -0.53 -16.76
C LYS A 195 -0.21 -1.09 -16.42
N ALA A 196 -0.16 -2.23 -15.73
CA ALA A 196 1.09 -2.95 -15.57
C ALA A 196 1.29 -3.95 -16.71
N SER A 197 2.54 -4.12 -17.10
CA SER A 197 3.01 -5.19 -17.95
C SER A 197 3.28 -6.43 -17.11
N SER A 198 3.17 -7.62 -17.72
CA SER A 198 3.53 -8.87 -17.06
C SER A 198 4.13 -9.85 -18.06
N GLY A 199 5.14 -10.59 -17.64
CA GLY A 199 5.86 -11.55 -18.48
C GLY A 199 7.00 -12.24 -17.75
N GLY A 200 7.24 -13.52 -18.04
CA GLY A 200 8.35 -14.28 -17.47
C GLY A 200 8.37 -14.40 -15.94
N GLY A 201 7.21 -14.26 -15.27
CA GLY A 201 7.10 -14.23 -13.80
C GLY A 201 7.41 -12.87 -13.16
N THR A 202 7.47 -11.80 -13.97
CA THR A 202 7.60 -10.42 -13.52
C THR A 202 6.33 -9.67 -13.84
N SER A 203 5.87 -8.82 -12.92
CA SER A 203 4.86 -7.79 -13.18
C SER A 203 5.46 -6.42 -12.88
N TRP A 204 5.27 -5.43 -13.73
CA TRP A 204 5.89 -4.11 -13.55
C TRP A 204 5.13 -2.99 -14.25
N TYR A 205 5.32 -1.77 -13.77
CA TYR A 205 4.93 -0.56 -14.48
C TYR A 205 5.94 0.56 -14.23
N VAL A 206 5.93 1.55 -15.11
CA VAL A 206 6.71 2.79 -14.95
C VAL A 206 5.74 3.94 -14.85
N ALA A 207 5.91 4.78 -13.84
CA ALA A 207 5.17 6.01 -13.66
C ALA A 207 6.17 7.18 -13.61
N ARG A 208 6.20 7.99 -14.67
CA ARG A 208 7.17 9.08 -14.84
C ARG A 208 8.63 8.57 -14.71
N ASN A 209 9.30 8.95 -13.63
CA ASN A 209 10.67 8.61 -13.27
C ASN A 209 10.79 7.44 -12.28
N ALA A 210 9.74 6.63 -12.09
CA ALA A 210 9.76 5.53 -11.13
C ALA A 210 9.35 4.20 -11.77
N LEU A 211 10.14 3.15 -11.54
CA LEU A 211 9.84 1.76 -11.86
C LEU A 211 9.32 1.06 -10.60
N PHE A 212 8.23 0.31 -10.76
CA PHE A 212 7.67 -0.57 -9.76
C PHE A 212 7.62 -1.99 -10.34
N LEU A 213 8.12 -2.99 -9.60
CA LEU A 213 8.28 -4.34 -10.12
C LEU A 213 8.08 -5.39 -9.03
N ALA A 214 7.29 -6.43 -9.31
CA ALA A 214 7.17 -7.63 -8.48
C ALA A 214 7.73 -8.84 -9.23
N ARG A 215 8.57 -9.63 -8.56
CA ARG A 215 9.14 -10.89 -9.08
C ARG A 215 9.51 -11.82 -7.92
N GLY A 216 9.00 -13.04 -7.93
CA GLY A 216 9.13 -13.95 -6.78
C GLY A 216 8.61 -13.29 -5.50
N ALA A 217 9.30 -13.45 -4.38
CA ALA A 217 8.96 -12.78 -3.12
C ALA A 217 9.37 -11.30 -3.06
N SER A 218 9.99 -10.78 -4.12
CA SER A 218 10.57 -9.45 -4.14
C SER A 218 9.64 -8.43 -4.78
N TYR A 219 9.56 -7.27 -4.13
CA TYR A 219 8.91 -6.08 -4.65
C TYR A 219 9.93 -4.93 -4.69
N ALA A 220 10.14 -4.32 -5.85
CA ALA A 220 11.12 -3.28 -6.08
C ALA A 220 10.45 -1.94 -6.43
N ARG A 221 10.97 -0.87 -5.84
CA ARG A 221 10.72 0.53 -6.25
C ARG A 221 12.06 1.13 -6.64
N ALA A 222 12.19 1.64 -7.86
CA ALA A 222 13.36 2.39 -8.28
C ALA A 222 12.91 3.77 -8.73
N ILE A 223 13.33 4.82 -8.02
CA ILE A 223 12.85 6.19 -8.18
C ILE A 223 14.02 7.06 -8.61
N GLY A 224 13.95 7.60 -9.81
CA GLY A 224 14.95 8.52 -10.34
C GLY A 224 14.83 9.93 -9.80
N SER A 225 15.91 10.71 -9.90
CA SER A 225 15.93 12.13 -9.54
C SER A 225 15.05 13.00 -10.45
N ASP A 226 14.90 12.59 -11.72
CA ASP A 226 14.19 13.32 -12.76
C ASP A 226 13.70 12.39 -13.89
N GLU A 227 13.06 12.94 -14.92
CA GLU A 227 12.55 12.20 -16.08
C GLU A 227 13.53 12.24 -17.28
N SER A 228 14.81 12.49 -17.05
CA SER A 228 15.78 12.54 -18.15
C SER A 228 15.93 11.18 -18.85
N PRO A 229 16.33 11.18 -20.14
CA PRO A 229 16.56 9.93 -20.87
C PRO A 229 17.59 9.00 -20.20
N ALA A 230 18.58 9.56 -19.50
CA ALA A 230 19.58 8.77 -18.77
C ALA A 230 18.94 7.99 -17.61
N VAL A 231 18.08 8.65 -16.82
CA VAL A 231 17.35 8.01 -15.72
C VAL A 231 16.41 6.93 -16.27
N LEU A 232 15.62 7.23 -17.30
CA LEU A 232 14.68 6.26 -17.88
C LEU A 232 15.40 5.03 -18.45
N ALA A 233 16.56 5.22 -19.08
CA ALA A 233 17.40 4.12 -19.56
C ALA A 233 17.94 3.27 -18.40
N GLN A 234 18.31 3.89 -17.27
CA GLN A 234 18.74 3.19 -16.07
C GLN A 234 17.60 2.39 -15.42
N LEU A 235 16.37 2.91 -15.39
CA LEU A 235 15.21 2.15 -14.91
C LEU A 235 14.94 0.91 -15.77
N GLU A 236 15.06 1.03 -17.09
CA GLU A 236 14.94 -0.11 -18.01
C GLU A 236 16.07 -1.13 -17.83
N ALA A 237 17.29 -0.67 -17.53
CA ALA A 237 18.41 -1.55 -17.18
C ALA A 237 18.14 -2.29 -15.86
N LEU A 238 17.58 -1.61 -14.86
CA LEU A 238 17.18 -2.22 -13.59
C LEU A 238 16.11 -3.29 -13.76
N ARG A 239 15.09 -3.04 -14.60
CA ARG A 239 14.08 -4.04 -14.94
C ARG A 239 14.74 -5.33 -15.44
N LYS A 240 15.65 -5.22 -16.41
CA LYS A 240 16.38 -6.38 -16.97
C LYS A 240 17.28 -7.06 -15.93
N ALA A 241 17.95 -6.28 -15.09
CA ALA A 241 18.78 -6.80 -14.01
C ALA A 241 17.95 -7.61 -13.00
N PHE A 242 16.77 -7.12 -12.61
CA PHE A 242 15.86 -7.86 -11.72
C PHE A 242 15.28 -9.10 -12.39
N GLU A 243 14.89 -9.02 -13.67
CA GLU A 243 14.41 -10.17 -14.44
C GLU A 243 15.43 -11.31 -14.53
N GLY A 244 16.70 -10.97 -14.78
CA GLY A 244 17.79 -11.95 -14.88
C GLY A 244 18.38 -12.39 -13.54
N GLY A 245 18.35 -11.52 -12.53
CA GLY A 245 19.04 -11.74 -11.26
C GLY A 245 18.17 -12.22 -10.11
N ILE A 246 16.85 -12.05 -10.19
CA ILE A 246 15.90 -12.56 -9.19
C ILE A 246 15.16 -13.75 -9.79
N ALA A 247 15.02 -14.84 -9.03
CA ALA A 247 14.21 -15.97 -9.47
C ALA A 247 12.73 -15.56 -9.56
N ALA A 248 12.06 -15.90 -10.66
CA ALA A 248 10.62 -15.67 -10.82
C ALA A 248 9.78 -16.29 -9.69
N GLY A 249 10.29 -17.35 -9.06
CA GLY A 249 9.54 -18.16 -8.11
C GLY A 249 8.46 -18.98 -8.80
N GLU A 250 7.64 -19.63 -7.99
CA GLU A 250 6.46 -20.33 -8.46
C GLU A 250 5.35 -19.32 -8.76
N LYS A 251 4.62 -19.53 -9.86
CA LYS A 251 3.44 -18.72 -10.19
C LYS A 251 2.39 -18.89 -9.07
N PRO A 252 1.89 -17.79 -8.46
CA PRO A 252 0.79 -17.88 -7.51
C PRO A 252 -0.42 -18.60 -8.11
N TRP A 253 -1.04 -19.50 -7.36
CA TRP A 253 -2.21 -20.23 -7.84
C TRP A 253 -3.38 -19.30 -8.19
N THR A 254 -3.47 -18.14 -7.54
CA THR A 254 -4.47 -17.12 -7.82
C THR A 254 -4.24 -16.41 -9.13
N VAL A 255 -2.98 -16.28 -9.58
CA VAL A 255 -2.67 -15.80 -10.94
C VAL A 255 -3.13 -16.84 -11.97
N ALA A 256 -2.90 -18.13 -11.72
CA ALA A 256 -3.43 -19.18 -12.60
C ALA A 256 -4.97 -19.19 -12.63
N LEU A 257 -5.62 -18.97 -11.48
CA LEU A 257 -7.08 -18.90 -11.40
C LEU A 257 -7.65 -17.66 -12.12
N PHE A 258 -7.21 -16.47 -11.73
CA PHE A 258 -7.81 -15.23 -12.24
C PHE A 258 -7.30 -14.88 -13.64
N ALA A 259 -6.00 -14.98 -13.91
CA ALA A 259 -5.45 -14.65 -15.22
C ALA A 259 -5.66 -15.79 -16.22
N ASP A 260 -5.16 -16.98 -15.93
CA ASP A 260 -5.15 -18.05 -16.94
C ASP A 260 -6.55 -18.65 -17.16
N ALA A 261 -7.36 -18.86 -16.10
CA ALA A 261 -8.69 -19.46 -16.22
C ALA A 261 -9.85 -18.46 -16.41
N LEU A 262 -9.74 -17.23 -15.86
CA LEU A 262 -10.81 -16.22 -15.95
C LEU A 262 -10.48 -15.04 -16.88
N GLY A 263 -9.25 -14.94 -17.40
CA GLY A 263 -8.84 -13.88 -18.31
C GLY A 263 -8.68 -12.50 -17.67
N LEU A 264 -8.59 -12.42 -16.33
CA LEU A 264 -8.39 -11.17 -15.61
C LEU A 264 -6.89 -10.85 -15.48
N PRO A 265 -6.44 -9.67 -15.91
CA PRO A 265 -5.02 -9.36 -15.93
C PRO A 265 -4.43 -9.36 -14.50
N PRO A 266 -3.19 -9.84 -14.30
CA PRO A 266 -2.55 -9.91 -12.98
C PRO A 266 -2.50 -8.57 -12.24
N ASP A 267 -2.49 -7.46 -12.96
CA ASP A 267 -2.42 -6.11 -12.40
C ASP A 267 -3.73 -5.62 -11.76
N ARG A 268 -4.80 -6.42 -11.84
CA ARG A 268 -6.06 -6.21 -11.10
C ARG A 268 -6.19 -7.08 -9.86
N LEU A 269 -5.25 -7.99 -9.63
CA LEU A 269 -5.28 -8.86 -8.46
C LEU A 269 -4.79 -8.09 -7.24
N GLN A 270 -5.61 -8.07 -6.20
CA GLN A 270 -5.26 -7.58 -4.88
C GLN A 270 -5.14 -8.75 -3.91
N TYR A 271 -4.18 -8.67 -3.00
CA TYR A 271 -4.02 -9.67 -1.94
C TYR A 271 -4.10 -9.01 -0.57
N ALA A 272 -4.98 -9.53 0.26
CA ALA A 272 -5.13 -9.13 1.66
C ALA A 272 -4.83 -10.34 2.55
N ALA A 273 -3.68 -10.30 3.23
CA ALA A 273 -3.30 -11.33 4.20
C ALA A 273 -4.29 -11.37 5.37
N GLU A 274 -4.74 -10.20 5.84
CA GLU A 274 -5.69 -10.05 6.94
C GLU A 274 -6.65 -8.88 6.69
N ASN A 275 -7.76 -8.87 7.44
CA ASN A 275 -8.74 -7.78 7.47
C ASN A 275 -9.33 -7.42 6.09
N ALA A 276 -9.45 -8.40 5.19
CA ALA A 276 -10.05 -8.14 3.89
C ALA A 276 -11.49 -7.62 4.06
N PHE A 277 -11.83 -6.55 3.33
CA PHE A 277 -13.14 -5.89 3.40
C PHE A 277 -13.49 -5.39 4.82
N SER A 278 -12.47 -5.07 5.63
CA SER A 278 -12.61 -4.67 7.03
C SER A 278 -13.20 -5.77 7.93
N PHE A 279 -13.16 -7.03 7.49
CA PHE A 279 -13.57 -8.17 8.28
C PHE A 279 -12.36 -8.86 8.91
N GLY A 280 -12.23 -8.79 10.23
CA GLY A 280 -11.08 -9.38 10.94
C GLY A 280 -10.93 -10.90 10.81
N PHE A 281 -12.00 -11.59 10.39
CA PHE A 281 -11.97 -13.01 10.09
C PHE A 281 -11.52 -13.33 8.65
N ALA A 282 -11.52 -12.35 7.76
CA ALA A 282 -11.23 -12.53 6.34
C ALA A 282 -9.71 -12.45 6.12
N LYS A 283 -9.09 -13.63 6.05
CA LYS A 283 -7.64 -13.80 5.88
C LYS A 283 -7.34 -14.49 4.55
N ASN A 284 -6.16 -14.20 4.00
CA ASN A 284 -5.68 -14.76 2.75
C ASN A 284 -6.67 -14.60 1.59
N VAL A 285 -7.25 -13.40 1.46
CA VAL A 285 -8.23 -13.10 0.40
C VAL A 285 -7.47 -12.55 -0.80
N THR A 286 -7.66 -13.18 -1.96
CA THR A 286 -7.31 -12.56 -3.24
C THR A 286 -8.59 -12.08 -3.91
N SER A 287 -8.61 -10.82 -4.32
CA SER A 287 -9.68 -10.27 -5.15
C SER A 287 -9.17 -9.78 -6.49
N ALA A 288 -10.06 -9.68 -7.46
CA ALA A 288 -9.80 -9.12 -8.77
C ALA A 288 -10.99 -8.25 -9.20
N THR A 289 -10.70 -7.01 -9.57
CA THR A 289 -11.71 -6.07 -10.08
C THR A 289 -12.04 -6.38 -11.56
N LEU A 290 -13.33 -6.40 -11.89
CA LEU A 290 -13.82 -6.59 -13.25
C LEU A 290 -13.68 -5.30 -14.09
N ASP A 291 -14.02 -5.38 -15.37
CA ASP A 291 -13.91 -4.26 -16.32
C ASP A 291 -14.80 -3.06 -15.97
N ASP A 292 -15.84 -3.26 -15.16
CA ASP A 292 -16.71 -2.17 -14.70
C ASP A 292 -16.08 -1.32 -13.58
N GLY A 293 -14.90 -1.70 -13.08
CA GLY A 293 -14.14 -0.94 -12.07
C GLY A 293 -14.69 -1.03 -10.64
N GLU A 294 -15.84 -1.66 -10.45
CA GLU A 294 -16.57 -1.69 -9.17
C GLU A 294 -16.81 -3.11 -8.67
N THR A 295 -17.12 -4.03 -9.59
CA THR A 295 -17.38 -5.43 -9.23
C THR A 295 -16.05 -6.11 -8.92
N GLU A 296 -15.95 -6.66 -7.73
CA GLU A 296 -14.81 -7.49 -7.34
C GLU A 296 -15.22 -8.94 -7.15
N LEU A 297 -14.49 -9.83 -7.81
CA LEU A 297 -14.48 -11.25 -7.53
C LEU A 297 -13.44 -11.54 -6.46
N PHE A 298 -13.74 -12.42 -5.50
CA PHE A 298 -12.76 -12.81 -4.50
C PHE A 298 -12.80 -14.29 -4.16
N VAL A 299 -11.65 -14.81 -3.73
CA VAL A 299 -11.48 -16.18 -3.30
C VAL A 299 -10.62 -16.22 -2.04
N LEU A 300 -10.94 -17.15 -1.15
CA LEU A 300 -10.07 -17.49 -0.03
C LEU A 300 -10.19 -18.96 0.35
N PRO A 301 -9.10 -19.55 0.86
CA PRO A 301 -9.11 -20.91 1.33
C PRO A 301 -9.73 -21.05 2.73
N ALA A 302 -10.51 -22.13 2.91
CA ALA A 302 -11.11 -22.49 4.20
C ALA A 302 -10.60 -23.83 4.76
N GLY A 303 -9.80 -24.56 3.97
CA GLY A 303 -9.16 -25.83 4.35
C GLY A 303 -10.06 -27.06 4.16
N ASP A 304 -11.33 -26.98 4.55
CA ASP A 304 -12.31 -28.05 4.34
C ASP A 304 -13.71 -27.50 4.00
N ALA A 305 -14.58 -28.38 3.52
CA ALA A 305 -15.92 -27.98 3.04
C ALA A 305 -16.87 -27.54 4.17
N ALA A 306 -16.68 -27.99 5.40
CA ALA A 306 -17.49 -27.52 6.53
C ALA A 306 -17.10 -26.09 6.91
N LYS A 307 -15.80 -25.83 7.02
CA LYS A 307 -15.23 -24.50 7.25
C LYS A 307 -15.57 -23.54 6.11
N ALA A 308 -15.53 -23.99 4.85
CA ALA A 308 -15.93 -23.17 3.71
C ALA A 308 -17.37 -22.67 3.85
N ARG A 309 -18.31 -23.56 4.20
CA ARG A 309 -19.72 -23.18 4.44
C ARG A 309 -19.87 -22.20 5.60
N ALA A 310 -19.21 -22.49 6.74
CA ALA A 310 -19.25 -21.63 7.91
C ALA A 310 -18.67 -20.23 7.62
N LEU A 311 -17.54 -20.17 6.89
CA LEU A 311 -16.88 -18.92 6.54
C LEU A 311 -17.68 -18.13 5.52
N SER A 312 -18.29 -18.80 4.52
CA SER A 312 -19.21 -18.15 3.59
C SER A 312 -20.43 -17.55 4.31
N ALA A 313 -21.03 -18.26 5.26
CA ALA A 313 -22.13 -17.71 6.06
C ALA A 313 -21.69 -16.47 6.84
N LYS A 314 -20.46 -16.49 7.39
CA LYS A 314 -19.88 -15.34 8.10
C LYS A 314 -19.65 -14.12 7.20
N PHE A 315 -19.29 -14.32 5.94
CA PHE A 315 -19.25 -13.21 4.96
C PHE A 315 -20.65 -12.66 4.68
N GLU A 316 -21.66 -13.52 4.50
CA GLU A 316 -23.05 -13.06 4.30
C GLU A 316 -23.53 -12.24 5.51
N GLU A 317 -23.27 -12.69 6.74
CA GLU A 317 -23.53 -11.92 7.97
C GLU A 317 -22.80 -10.58 7.98
N GLY A 318 -21.52 -10.57 7.60
CA GLY A 318 -20.72 -9.36 7.48
C GLY A 318 -21.33 -8.37 6.50
N PHE A 319 -21.72 -8.82 5.31
CA PHE A 319 -22.38 -7.98 4.30
C PHE A 319 -23.74 -7.49 4.79
N LEU A 320 -24.51 -8.30 5.51
CA LEU A 320 -25.80 -7.91 6.07
C LEU A 320 -25.70 -6.83 7.14
N SER A 321 -24.55 -6.67 7.80
CA SER A 321 -24.36 -5.61 8.80
C SER A 321 -24.56 -4.19 8.25
N TYR A 322 -24.30 -3.99 6.95
CA TYR A 322 -24.51 -2.73 6.22
C TYR A 322 -25.42 -2.89 4.98
N GLY A 323 -26.04 -4.05 4.81
CA GLY A 323 -26.87 -4.41 3.67
C GLY A 323 -28.27 -4.88 4.07
N GLU A 324 -29.04 -5.28 3.07
CA GLU A 324 -30.32 -5.98 3.25
C GLU A 324 -30.39 -7.21 2.35
N LYS A 325 -31.10 -8.23 2.81
CA LYS A 325 -31.25 -9.47 2.06
C LYS A 325 -32.21 -9.24 0.89
N VAL A 326 -31.78 -9.60 -0.31
CA VAL A 326 -32.60 -9.58 -1.52
C VAL A 326 -32.53 -10.95 -2.20
N ALA A 327 -33.63 -11.38 -2.79
CA ALA A 327 -33.70 -12.64 -3.52
C ALA A 327 -33.82 -12.37 -5.01
N ALA A 328 -32.96 -13.02 -5.81
CA ALA A 328 -33.02 -12.97 -7.26
C ALA A 328 -32.64 -14.34 -7.84
N ALA A 329 -33.39 -14.81 -8.83
CA ALA A 329 -33.13 -16.08 -9.54
C ALA A 329 -32.90 -17.29 -8.60
N GLY A 330 -33.67 -17.39 -7.51
CA GLY A 330 -33.57 -18.50 -6.55
C GLY A 330 -32.37 -18.43 -5.59
N ALA A 331 -31.62 -17.33 -5.62
CA ALA A 331 -30.46 -17.11 -4.76
C ALA A 331 -30.65 -15.93 -3.79
N SER A 332 -30.10 -16.07 -2.59
CA SER A 332 -29.93 -14.98 -1.63
C SER A 332 -28.73 -14.11 -1.99
N TRP A 333 -28.95 -12.80 -2.00
CA TRP A 333 -27.95 -11.76 -2.19
C TRP A 333 -28.07 -10.74 -1.07
N VAL A 334 -27.01 -9.97 -0.87
CA VAL A 334 -27.03 -8.81 0.00
C VAL A 334 -26.91 -7.55 -0.86
N LYS A 335 -27.90 -6.67 -0.76
CA LYS A 335 -27.84 -5.34 -1.36
C LYS A 335 -27.25 -4.37 -0.34
N ASP A 336 -26.16 -3.70 -0.70
CA ASP A 336 -25.55 -2.65 0.12
C ASP A 336 -26.50 -1.44 0.23
N ARG A 337 -26.75 -0.95 1.46
CA ARG A 337 -27.71 0.14 1.70
C ARG A 337 -27.21 1.51 1.22
N TYR A 338 -25.90 1.68 1.07
CA TYR A 338 -25.27 2.96 0.74
C TYR A 338 -24.89 3.02 -0.75
N LEU A 339 -24.31 1.94 -1.27
CA LEU A 339 -23.82 1.86 -2.64
C LEU A 339 -24.86 1.29 -3.61
N SER A 340 -25.93 0.67 -3.09
CA SER A 340 -26.93 -0.04 -3.90
C SER A 340 -26.36 -1.13 -4.81
N THR A 341 -25.17 -1.63 -4.49
CA THR A 341 -24.53 -2.76 -5.17
C THR A 341 -24.86 -4.08 -4.47
N PHE A 342 -24.58 -5.18 -5.15
CA PHE A 342 -24.94 -6.52 -4.71
C PHE A 342 -23.69 -7.34 -4.39
N SER A 343 -23.75 -8.06 -3.28
CA SER A 343 -22.69 -8.95 -2.81
C SER A 343 -23.25 -10.32 -2.49
N ARG A 344 -22.43 -11.36 -2.73
CA ARG A 344 -22.79 -12.74 -2.42
C ARG A 344 -21.54 -13.58 -2.27
N THR A 345 -21.60 -14.57 -1.39
CA THR A 345 -20.58 -15.60 -1.23
C THR A 345 -21.19 -16.98 -1.36
N VAL A 346 -20.39 -17.93 -1.83
CA VAL A 346 -20.71 -19.36 -1.82
C VAL A 346 -19.50 -20.19 -1.40
N ALA A 347 -19.75 -21.33 -0.79
CA ALA A 347 -18.73 -22.32 -0.51
C ALA A 347 -18.51 -23.21 -1.74
N ALA A 348 -17.28 -23.25 -2.25
CA ALA A 348 -16.87 -24.02 -3.42
C ALA A 348 -15.79 -25.04 -3.02
N GLY A 349 -16.21 -26.27 -2.71
CA GLY A 349 -15.30 -27.30 -2.21
C GLY A 349 -14.68 -26.90 -0.86
N THR A 350 -13.35 -26.71 -0.83
CA THR A 350 -12.59 -26.28 0.36
C THR A 350 -12.31 -24.77 0.39
N MET A 351 -12.94 -24.01 -0.51
CA MET A 351 -12.75 -22.57 -0.69
C MET A 351 -14.05 -21.81 -0.46
N VAL A 352 -13.93 -20.52 -0.18
CA VAL A 352 -15.03 -19.56 -0.31
C VAL A 352 -14.75 -18.71 -1.54
N VAL A 353 -15.76 -18.54 -2.38
CA VAL A 353 -15.75 -17.60 -3.51
C VAL A 353 -16.86 -16.59 -3.32
N GLY A 354 -16.64 -15.38 -3.81
CA GLY A 354 -17.63 -14.33 -3.68
C GLY A 354 -17.50 -13.24 -4.73
N VAL A 355 -18.55 -12.44 -4.78
CA VAL A 355 -18.63 -11.20 -5.54
C VAL A 355 -19.07 -10.09 -4.59
N ARG A 356 -18.50 -8.89 -4.75
CA ARG A 356 -18.96 -7.66 -4.10
C ARG A 356 -19.00 -6.52 -5.11
N GLY A 357 -19.77 -5.48 -4.80
CA GLY A 357 -19.80 -4.28 -5.63
C GLY A 357 -20.53 -4.45 -6.97
N ALA A 358 -21.23 -5.57 -7.19
CA ALA A 358 -21.92 -5.80 -8.46
C ALA A 358 -23.07 -4.81 -8.63
N GLN A 359 -23.06 -4.01 -9.70
CA GLN A 359 -24.18 -3.10 -10.01
C GLN A 359 -25.40 -3.86 -10.58
N ASP A 360 -25.16 -5.01 -11.17
CA ASP A 360 -26.17 -5.88 -11.79
C ASP A 360 -26.05 -7.29 -11.19
N MET A 361 -27.12 -7.75 -10.53
CA MET A 361 -27.15 -9.08 -9.90
C MET A 361 -26.96 -10.22 -10.90
N ALA A 362 -27.49 -10.10 -12.12
CA ALA A 362 -27.38 -11.16 -13.12
C ALA A 362 -25.94 -11.30 -13.62
N LYS A 363 -25.28 -10.17 -13.92
CA LYS A 363 -23.85 -10.16 -14.29
C LYS A 363 -22.97 -10.64 -13.14
N GLY A 364 -23.26 -10.19 -11.91
CA GLY A 364 -22.57 -10.66 -10.71
C GLY A 364 -22.73 -12.16 -10.50
N ALA A 365 -23.94 -12.72 -10.73
CA ALA A 365 -24.22 -14.14 -10.63
C ALA A 365 -23.45 -14.96 -11.67
N GLU A 366 -23.38 -14.48 -12.90
CA GLU A 366 -22.61 -15.12 -13.97
C GLU A 366 -21.12 -15.16 -13.62
N ALA A 367 -20.57 -14.03 -13.18
CA ALA A 367 -19.17 -13.92 -12.78
C ALA A 367 -18.84 -14.83 -11.58
N LEU A 368 -19.71 -14.87 -10.57
CA LEU A 368 -19.56 -15.76 -9.41
C LEU A 368 -19.61 -17.24 -9.81
N THR A 369 -20.54 -17.62 -10.69
CA THR A 369 -20.66 -19.00 -11.21
C THR A 369 -19.41 -19.41 -11.98
N ARG A 370 -18.84 -18.49 -12.78
CA ARG A 370 -17.60 -18.73 -13.52
C ARG A 370 -16.42 -18.95 -12.57
N LEU A 371 -16.31 -18.13 -11.52
CA LEU A 371 -15.30 -18.28 -10.48
C LEU A 371 -15.46 -19.60 -9.71
N GLU A 372 -16.68 -19.94 -9.29
CA GLU A 372 -16.98 -21.20 -8.62
C GLU A 372 -16.55 -22.41 -9.46
N LYS A 373 -16.91 -22.42 -10.74
CA LYS A 373 -16.50 -23.48 -11.68
C LYS A 373 -14.98 -23.56 -11.81
N ALA A 374 -14.29 -22.43 -11.92
CA ALA A 374 -12.84 -22.39 -12.05
C ALA A 374 -12.14 -22.90 -10.78
N VAL A 375 -12.66 -22.56 -9.59
CA VAL A 375 -12.15 -23.05 -8.31
C VAL A 375 -12.38 -24.54 -8.12
N LEU A 376 -13.55 -25.06 -8.49
CA LEU A 376 -13.85 -26.50 -8.43
C LEU A 376 -13.01 -27.32 -9.43
N ALA A 377 -12.49 -26.69 -10.47
CA ALA A 377 -11.58 -27.31 -11.43
C ALA A 377 -10.10 -27.23 -11.01
N LEU A 378 -9.77 -26.59 -9.88
CA LEU A 378 -8.39 -26.53 -9.40
C LEU A 378 -7.88 -27.93 -9.01
N PRO A 379 -6.61 -28.24 -9.32
CA PRO A 379 -5.96 -29.45 -8.84
C PRO A 379 -5.99 -29.54 -7.29
N ALA A 380 -6.17 -30.75 -6.75
CA ALA A 380 -6.33 -30.96 -5.31
C ALA A 380 -5.10 -30.54 -4.48
N ASP A 381 -3.90 -30.67 -5.07
CA ASP A 381 -2.64 -30.21 -4.50
C ASP A 381 -2.58 -28.68 -4.41
N VAL A 382 -3.08 -27.98 -5.43
CA VAL A 382 -3.21 -26.51 -5.42
C VAL A 382 -4.18 -26.06 -4.35
N ALA A 383 -5.35 -26.70 -4.25
CA ALA A 383 -6.34 -26.39 -3.21
C ALA A 383 -5.78 -26.63 -1.80
N LYS A 384 -4.99 -27.69 -1.61
CA LYS A 384 -4.32 -28.00 -0.34
C LYS A 384 -3.22 -26.98 0.00
N LYS A 385 -2.42 -26.56 -0.99
CA LYS A 385 -1.37 -25.56 -0.80
C LYS A 385 -1.95 -24.18 -0.50
N ALA A 386 -3.01 -23.81 -1.21
CA ALA A 386 -3.75 -22.57 -0.96
C ALA A 386 -4.22 -22.48 0.50
N ALA A 387 -4.66 -23.59 1.11
CA ALA A 387 -5.10 -23.64 2.51
C ALA A 387 -4.04 -23.26 3.56
N ALA A 388 -2.75 -23.32 3.23
CA ALA A 388 -1.70 -22.87 4.14
C ALA A 388 -1.53 -21.34 4.14
N GLY A 389 -1.99 -20.65 3.09
CA GLY A 389 -1.70 -19.24 2.84
C GLY A 389 -0.20 -18.99 2.59
N PRO A 390 0.17 -17.80 2.10
CA PRO A 390 1.57 -17.39 2.12
C PRO A 390 2.06 -17.20 3.56
N PRO A 391 3.37 -17.34 3.81
CA PRO A 391 3.94 -17.18 5.15
C PRO A 391 3.61 -15.80 5.73
N ALA A 392 3.19 -15.78 7.00
CA ALA A 392 2.94 -14.55 7.74
C ALA A 392 4.22 -13.70 7.87
N ALA A 393 4.04 -12.39 8.07
CA ALA A 393 5.14 -11.49 8.37
C ALA A 393 5.94 -11.97 9.58
N ALA A 394 7.25 -11.73 9.57
CA ALA A 394 8.07 -11.92 10.75
C ALA A 394 7.52 -10.99 11.85
N LYS A 395 7.01 -11.56 12.95
CA LYS A 395 6.61 -10.74 14.10
C LYS A 395 7.87 -10.09 14.67
N PRO A 396 7.85 -8.79 14.98
CA PRO A 396 8.95 -8.16 15.70
C PRO A 396 9.20 -8.95 16.98
N LYS A 397 10.47 -9.19 17.32
CA LYS A 397 10.81 -9.91 18.55
C LYS A 397 10.49 -9.00 19.73
N GLY A 398 9.30 -9.15 20.30
CA GLY A 398 8.95 -8.66 21.63
C GLY A 398 8.94 -7.13 21.77
N GLY A 399 7.79 -6.51 21.48
CA GLY A 399 7.41 -5.21 22.01
C GLY A 399 6.11 -5.36 22.79
N GLY A 400 6.17 -6.09 23.91
CA GLY A 400 5.04 -6.17 24.84
C GLY A 400 4.85 -4.81 25.50
N TYR A 401 3.83 -4.10 25.06
CA TYR A 401 3.15 -3.13 25.92
C TYR A 401 1.77 -3.75 26.21
N GLU A 402 1.70 -4.42 27.37
CA GLU A 402 0.43 -4.64 28.08
C GLU A 402 -0.18 -3.31 28.54
#